data_AF-A0A9E2L4S8-F1
#
_entry.id   AF-A0A9E2L4S8-F1
#
_cell.length_a   1.000
_cell.length_b   1.000
_cell.length_c   1.000
_cell.angle_alpha   90.00
_cell.angle_beta   90.00
_cell.angle_gamma   90.00
#
_symmetry.space_group_name_H-M   'P 1'
#
loop_
_entity.id
_entity.type
_entity.pdbx_description
1 polymer ?
#
loop_
_entity_poly.entity_id
_entity_poly.type
_entity_poly.pdbx_seq_one_letter_code
_entity_poly.pdbx_strand_id
1 'polypeptide(L)'
;ILKSRKPSVALKLMENTGILEMFIPELAQCRGVEQADFRGFHQFDVLDHLFYACDGAPQDNENVRLAALFHDIGKPRAKQIATAENGEKIITFYNHEKYSEEIAQKVLTRLRFPKAQISAVCHLIKNHMFHYESNWTDAAVRRFLLRVTPEALDNLFALRLADVYGMTKTPPLLTKGPWAENLLELKERISKEQTQQSLLGLKDLAVSGKDLISAGIPAGKTMGKILQELLNTVLDDPKQNTKEQLLFIAQNIARQYIDCNVSHTKEKL
;
A
#
# COMPACT_ATOMS: atom_id res chain seq x y z
N ILE A 1 -18.32 15.60 -10.59
CA ILE A 1 -18.75 14.25 -10.14
C ILE A 1 -18.18 13.92 -8.76
N LEU A 2 -16.86 13.78 -8.61
CA LEU A 2 -16.24 13.30 -7.36
C LEU A 2 -16.51 14.15 -6.10
N LYS A 3 -16.76 15.45 -6.26
CA LYS A 3 -17.09 16.38 -5.16
C LYS A 3 -18.55 16.33 -4.70
N SER A 4 -19.40 15.52 -5.35
CA SER A 4 -20.80 15.39 -4.93
C SER A 4 -20.92 14.46 -3.72
N ARG A 5 -22.05 14.53 -3.02
CA ARG A 5 -22.34 13.64 -1.88
C ARG A 5 -22.39 12.15 -2.27
N LYS A 6 -22.85 11.86 -3.49
CA LYS A 6 -22.98 10.50 -4.03
C LYS A 6 -22.45 10.45 -5.47
N PRO A 7 -21.12 10.38 -5.69
CA PRO A 7 -20.53 10.25 -7.02
C PRO A 7 -21.07 9.06 -7.80
N SER A 8 -21.45 7.97 -7.11
CA SER A 8 -22.01 6.76 -7.75
C SER A 8 -23.21 7.05 -8.65
N VAL A 9 -24.05 8.04 -8.33
CA VAL A 9 -25.21 8.41 -9.17
C VAL A 9 -24.76 8.86 -10.55
N ALA A 10 -23.78 9.76 -10.62
CA ALA A 10 -23.27 10.25 -11.89
C ALA A 10 -22.39 9.21 -12.60
N LEU A 11 -21.62 8.42 -11.85
CA LEU A 11 -20.81 7.33 -12.41
C LEU A 11 -21.67 6.24 -13.06
N LYS A 12 -22.80 5.86 -12.45
CA LYS A 12 -23.80 4.95 -13.03
C LYS A 12 -24.50 5.55 -14.25
N LEU A 13 -24.77 6.85 -14.25
CA LEU A 13 -25.29 7.51 -15.44
C LEU A 13 -24.27 7.47 -16.58
N MET A 14 -22.99 7.71 -16.31
CA MET A 14 -21.93 7.57 -17.31
C MET A 14 -21.85 6.14 -17.84
N GLU A 15 -21.95 5.14 -16.96
CA GLU A 15 -21.99 3.73 -17.35
C GLU A 15 -23.19 3.43 -18.26
N ASN A 16 -24.42 3.71 -17.80
CA ASN A 16 -25.66 3.38 -18.50
C ASN A 16 -25.80 4.09 -19.86
N THR A 17 -25.10 5.21 -20.05
CA THR A 17 -25.09 5.97 -21.31
C THR A 17 -23.90 5.65 -22.21
N GLY A 18 -23.00 4.75 -21.79
CA GLY A 18 -21.77 4.41 -22.52
C GLY A 18 -20.64 5.44 -22.40
N ILE A 19 -20.88 6.58 -21.76
CA ILE A 19 -19.87 7.63 -21.55
C ILE A 19 -18.69 7.11 -20.73
N LEU A 20 -18.91 6.23 -19.75
CA LEU A 20 -17.83 5.68 -18.94
C LEU A 20 -16.79 4.97 -19.81
N GLU A 21 -17.23 4.16 -20.78
CA GLU A 21 -16.35 3.41 -21.67
C GLU A 21 -15.53 4.32 -22.60
N MET A 22 -16.09 5.46 -23.00
CA MET A 22 -15.39 6.45 -23.83
C MET A 22 -14.23 7.13 -23.11
N PHE A 23 -14.36 7.38 -21.79
CA PHE A 23 -13.38 8.14 -21.02
C PHE A 23 -12.49 7.26 -20.14
N ILE A 24 -13.03 6.22 -19.51
CA ILE A 24 -12.31 5.33 -18.59
C ILE A 24 -12.75 3.88 -18.88
N PRO A 25 -12.41 3.32 -20.05
CA PRO A 25 -12.75 1.94 -20.40
C PRO A 25 -12.22 0.93 -19.39
N GLU A 26 -11.15 1.25 -18.67
CA GLU A 26 -10.57 0.40 -17.63
C GLU A 26 -11.53 0.23 -16.43
N LEU A 27 -12.39 1.21 -16.12
CA LEU A 27 -13.45 1.05 -15.12
C LEU A 27 -14.57 0.16 -15.66
N ALA A 28 -14.94 0.30 -16.94
CA ALA A 28 -15.98 -0.53 -17.54
C ALA A 28 -15.63 -2.03 -17.50
N GLN A 29 -14.34 -2.38 -17.63
CA GLN A 29 -13.85 -3.76 -17.48
C GLN A 29 -14.07 -4.38 -16.09
N CYS A 30 -14.39 -3.58 -15.07
CA CYS A 30 -14.70 -4.05 -13.73
C CYS A 30 -16.15 -4.56 -13.58
N ARG A 31 -17.03 -4.24 -14.54
CA ARG A 31 -18.43 -4.68 -14.51
C ARG A 31 -18.52 -6.21 -14.62
N GLY A 32 -19.33 -6.82 -13.76
CA GLY A 32 -19.55 -8.27 -13.71
C GLY A 32 -18.38 -9.07 -13.13
N VAL A 33 -17.30 -8.41 -12.69
CA VAL A 33 -16.18 -9.08 -12.05
C VAL A 33 -16.57 -9.46 -10.62
N GLU A 34 -17.01 -10.70 -10.47
CA GLU A 34 -17.34 -11.30 -9.18
C GLU A 34 -16.12 -11.32 -8.24
N GLN A 35 -16.35 -10.95 -6.98
CA GLN A 35 -15.34 -10.85 -5.92
C GLN A 35 -15.59 -11.81 -4.74
N ALA A 36 -16.85 -12.18 -4.50
CA ALA A 36 -17.22 -13.05 -3.41
C ALA A 36 -16.91 -14.51 -3.73
N ASP A 37 -16.53 -15.25 -2.70
CA ASP A 37 -16.54 -16.71 -2.68
C ASP A 37 -17.00 -17.18 -1.28
N PHE A 38 -16.95 -18.47 -1.01
CA PHE A 38 -17.42 -19.03 0.28
C PHE A 38 -16.66 -18.50 1.50
N ARG A 39 -15.48 -17.89 1.32
CA ARG A 39 -14.61 -17.40 2.42
C ARG A 39 -14.86 -15.93 2.76
N GLY A 40 -15.52 -15.19 1.89
CA GLY A 40 -15.59 -13.74 1.99
C GLY A 40 -16.87 -13.15 1.41
N PHE A 41 -17.43 -12.18 2.12
CA PHE A 41 -18.65 -11.51 1.69
C PHE A 41 -18.32 -10.25 0.88
N HIS A 42 -18.73 -10.24 -0.38
CA HIS A 42 -18.81 -9.02 -1.20
C HIS A 42 -20.20 -8.97 -1.85
N GLN A 43 -20.99 -7.94 -1.54
CA GLN A 43 -22.34 -7.82 -2.09
C GLN A 43 -22.34 -7.42 -3.58
N PHE A 44 -21.25 -6.81 -4.04
CA PHE A 44 -21.17 -6.17 -5.35
C PHE A 44 -20.01 -6.70 -6.18
N ASP A 45 -20.15 -6.61 -7.51
CA ASP A 45 -19.02 -6.75 -8.42
C ASP A 45 -17.99 -5.63 -8.20
N VAL A 46 -16.84 -5.73 -8.87
CA VAL A 46 -15.76 -4.73 -8.70
C VAL A 46 -16.24 -3.32 -9.07
N LEU A 47 -17.04 -3.13 -10.13
CA LEU A 47 -17.43 -1.78 -10.56
C LEU A 47 -18.38 -1.09 -9.56
N ASP A 48 -19.44 -1.78 -9.14
CA ASP A 48 -20.34 -1.24 -8.12
C ASP A 48 -19.61 -1.03 -6.79
N HIS A 49 -18.71 -1.95 -6.42
CA HIS A 49 -17.85 -1.78 -5.25
C HIS A 49 -17.03 -0.49 -5.32
N LEU A 50 -16.35 -0.22 -6.44
CA LEU A 50 -15.56 1.01 -6.65
C LEU A 50 -16.43 2.27 -6.60
N PHE A 51 -17.63 2.23 -7.17
CA PHE A 51 -18.56 3.36 -7.12
C PHE A 51 -19.04 3.67 -5.70
N TYR A 52 -19.37 2.63 -4.93
CA TYR A 52 -19.80 2.80 -3.55
C TYR A 52 -18.64 3.12 -2.62
N ALA A 53 -17.44 2.57 -2.84
CA ALA A 53 -16.25 2.99 -2.13
C ALA A 53 -15.99 4.47 -2.37
N CYS A 54 -16.14 4.93 -3.61
CA CYS A 54 -16.09 6.35 -3.91
C CYS A 54 -17.14 7.14 -3.10
N ASP A 55 -18.40 6.68 -2.97
CA ASP A 55 -19.42 7.31 -2.11
C ASP A 55 -18.98 7.41 -0.64
N GLY A 56 -18.38 6.35 -0.09
CA GLY A 56 -17.95 6.24 1.30
C GLY A 56 -16.71 7.05 1.67
N ALA A 57 -15.93 7.51 0.69
CA ALA A 57 -14.77 8.37 0.92
C ALA A 57 -15.18 9.78 1.42
N PRO A 58 -14.32 10.52 2.14
CA PRO A 58 -14.61 11.90 2.54
C PRO A 58 -14.90 12.79 1.32
N GLN A 59 -15.94 13.62 1.38
CA GLN A 59 -16.37 14.44 0.24
C GLN A 59 -15.34 15.50 -0.16
N ASP A 60 -14.68 16.11 0.84
CA ASP A 60 -13.72 17.20 0.63
C ASP A 60 -12.29 16.71 0.37
N ASN A 61 -12.10 15.40 0.25
CA ASN A 61 -10.79 14.78 0.01
C ASN A 61 -10.76 14.09 -1.36
N GLU A 62 -10.38 14.85 -2.38
CA GLU A 62 -10.33 14.37 -3.76
C GLU A 62 -9.33 13.23 -3.95
N ASN A 63 -8.21 13.23 -3.21
CA ASN A 63 -7.20 12.15 -3.30
C ASN A 63 -7.79 10.82 -2.82
N VAL A 64 -8.55 10.82 -1.72
CA VAL A 64 -9.21 9.61 -1.22
C VAL A 64 -10.36 9.20 -2.12
N ARG A 65 -11.14 10.15 -2.69
CA ARG A 65 -12.21 9.84 -3.66
C ARG A 65 -11.67 9.17 -4.93
N LEU A 66 -10.56 9.67 -5.46
CA LEU A 66 -9.87 9.08 -6.60
C LEU A 66 -9.31 7.71 -6.23
N ALA A 67 -8.57 7.61 -5.13
CA ALA A 67 -8.02 6.33 -4.69
C ALA A 67 -9.13 5.28 -4.49
N ALA A 68 -10.25 5.64 -3.86
CA ALA A 68 -11.39 4.74 -3.67
C ALA A 68 -12.00 4.28 -4.99
N LEU A 69 -12.12 5.16 -5.99
CA LEU A 69 -12.63 4.80 -7.31
C LEU A 69 -11.69 3.88 -8.10
N PHE A 70 -10.39 3.90 -7.81
CA PHE A 70 -9.37 3.20 -8.60
C PHE A 70 -8.66 2.05 -7.86
N HIS A 71 -8.84 1.87 -6.54
CA HIS A 71 -7.98 0.98 -5.75
C HIS A 71 -8.00 -0.50 -6.20
N ASP A 72 -9.12 -0.92 -6.75
CA ASP A 72 -9.39 -2.28 -7.21
C ASP A 72 -9.55 -2.42 -8.73
N ILE A 73 -9.28 -1.37 -9.51
CA ILE A 73 -9.44 -1.38 -10.97
C ILE A 73 -8.57 -2.45 -11.67
N GLY A 74 -7.52 -2.94 -10.98
CA GLY A 74 -6.64 -4.01 -11.43
C GLY A 74 -7.16 -5.42 -11.15
N LYS A 75 -8.24 -5.60 -10.38
CA LYS A 75 -8.83 -6.92 -10.09
C LYS A 75 -9.20 -7.74 -11.33
N PRO A 76 -9.79 -7.17 -12.41
CA PRO A 76 -10.06 -7.94 -13.63
C PRO A 76 -8.80 -8.62 -14.20
N ARG A 77 -7.66 -7.91 -14.18
CA ARG A 77 -6.36 -8.44 -14.63
C ARG A 77 -5.75 -9.44 -13.62
N ALA A 78 -6.00 -9.24 -12.33
CA ALA A 78 -5.45 -10.07 -11.26
C ALA A 78 -6.25 -11.35 -10.99
N LYS A 79 -7.47 -11.45 -11.53
CA LYS A 79 -8.43 -12.50 -11.17
C LYS A 79 -7.90 -13.88 -11.52
N GLN A 80 -7.86 -14.75 -10.52
CA GLN A 80 -7.62 -16.18 -10.66
C GLN A 80 -8.78 -16.94 -10.05
N ILE A 81 -9.11 -18.08 -10.65
CA ILE A 81 -10.16 -18.97 -10.19
C ILE A 81 -9.56 -20.35 -10.02
N ALA A 82 -9.71 -20.92 -8.83
CA ALA A 82 -9.36 -22.29 -8.51
C ALA A 82 -10.57 -23.02 -7.91
N THR A 83 -10.46 -24.34 -7.80
CA THR A 83 -11.46 -25.18 -7.13
C THR A 83 -10.83 -25.76 -5.87
N ALA A 84 -11.48 -25.56 -4.73
CA ALA A 84 -11.10 -26.16 -3.45
C ALA A 84 -11.30 -27.68 -3.47
N GLU A 85 -10.70 -28.38 -2.50
CA GLU A 85 -10.86 -29.83 -2.35
C GLU A 85 -12.33 -30.25 -2.14
N ASN A 86 -13.13 -29.39 -1.52
CA ASN A 86 -14.57 -29.59 -1.30
C ASN A 86 -15.44 -29.22 -2.53
N GLY A 87 -14.82 -28.87 -3.67
CA GLY A 87 -15.51 -28.50 -4.91
C GLY A 87 -15.94 -27.02 -4.98
N GLU A 88 -15.72 -26.22 -3.92
CA GLU A 88 -16.09 -24.81 -3.92
C GLU A 88 -15.13 -23.96 -4.76
N LYS A 89 -15.67 -22.89 -5.36
CA LYS A 89 -14.89 -21.94 -6.14
C LYS A 89 -14.07 -21.04 -5.21
N ILE A 90 -12.78 -20.90 -5.51
CA ILE A 90 -11.86 -19.98 -4.86
C ILE A 90 -11.54 -18.85 -5.85
N ILE A 91 -11.79 -17.61 -5.47
CA ILE A 91 -11.41 -16.43 -6.26
C ILE A 91 -10.25 -15.71 -5.56
N THR A 92 -9.19 -15.40 -6.30
CA THR A 92 -8.06 -14.61 -5.77
C THR A 92 -7.66 -13.48 -6.72
N PHE A 93 -7.06 -12.44 -6.15
CA PHE A 93 -6.64 -11.22 -6.86
C PHE A 93 -5.21 -10.84 -6.45
N TYR A 94 -4.26 -11.75 -6.64
CA TYR A 94 -2.89 -11.55 -6.20
C TYR A 94 -2.25 -10.35 -6.93
N ASN A 95 -1.62 -9.45 -6.16
CA ASN A 95 -0.98 -8.22 -6.64
C ASN A 95 -1.93 -7.21 -7.33
N HIS A 96 -3.25 -7.28 -7.10
CA HIS A 96 -4.19 -6.33 -7.72
C HIS A 96 -3.88 -4.88 -7.39
N GLU A 97 -3.30 -4.59 -6.22
CA GLU A 97 -2.90 -3.24 -5.82
C GLU A 97 -1.84 -2.64 -6.76
N LYS A 98 -0.91 -3.46 -7.27
CA LYS A 98 0.11 -3.04 -8.24
C LYS A 98 -0.50 -2.79 -9.62
N TYR A 99 -1.36 -3.69 -10.08
CA TYR A 99 -2.07 -3.49 -11.34
C TYR A 99 -2.98 -2.26 -11.28
N SER A 100 -3.64 -2.03 -10.15
CA SER A 100 -4.49 -0.86 -9.93
C SER A 100 -3.67 0.44 -9.90
N GLU A 101 -2.50 0.44 -9.24
CA GLU A 101 -1.56 1.58 -9.27
C GLU A 101 -1.14 1.91 -10.71
N GLU A 102 -0.73 0.90 -11.48
CA GLU A 102 -0.30 1.07 -12.89
C GLU A 102 -1.43 1.63 -13.77
N ILE A 103 -2.63 1.09 -13.65
CA ILE A 103 -3.80 1.51 -14.42
C ILE A 103 -4.20 2.93 -14.02
N ALA A 104 -4.30 3.22 -12.72
CA ALA A 104 -4.66 4.53 -12.20
C ALA A 104 -3.66 5.61 -12.67
N GLN A 105 -2.35 5.32 -12.61
CA GLN A 105 -1.33 6.23 -13.11
C GLN A 105 -1.56 6.59 -14.59
N LYS A 106 -1.84 5.59 -15.44
CA LYS A 106 -2.10 5.79 -16.88
C LYS A 106 -3.38 6.59 -17.11
N VAL A 107 -4.48 6.23 -16.45
CA VAL A 107 -5.78 6.91 -16.59
C VAL A 107 -5.68 8.36 -16.13
N LEU A 108 -5.15 8.62 -14.92
CA LEU A 108 -5.06 9.97 -14.38
C LEU A 108 -4.09 10.86 -15.17
N THR A 109 -3.03 10.28 -15.73
CA THR A 109 -2.13 11.00 -16.66
C THR A 109 -2.86 11.36 -17.95
N ARG A 110 -3.63 10.44 -18.52
CA ARG A 110 -4.44 10.66 -19.73
C ARG A 110 -5.52 11.74 -19.51
N LEU A 111 -6.10 11.77 -18.30
CA LEU A 111 -7.06 12.79 -17.86
C LEU A 111 -6.39 14.10 -17.39
N ARG A 112 -5.05 14.19 -17.47
CA ARG A 112 -4.24 15.40 -17.18
C ARG A 112 -4.33 15.89 -15.74
N PHE A 113 -4.46 14.98 -14.77
CA PHE A 113 -4.35 15.35 -13.35
C PHE A 113 -2.92 15.83 -13.00
N PRO A 114 -2.75 16.72 -12.01
CA PRO A 114 -1.44 17.17 -11.56
C PRO A 114 -0.57 16.00 -11.07
N LYS A 115 0.71 15.98 -11.45
CA LYS A 115 1.65 14.88 -11.09
C LYS A 115 1.69 14.57 -9.59
N ALA A 116 1.65 15.60 -8.75
CA ALA A 116 1.63 15.44 -7.29
C ALA A 116 0.38 14.69 -6.81
N GLN A 117 -0.79 15.01 -7.37
CA GLN A 117 -2.04 14.32 -7.06
C GLN A 117 -2.01 12.88 -7.57
N ILE A 118 -1.50 12.63 -8.78
CA ILE A 118 -1.36 11.26 -9.28
C ILE A 118 -0.46 10.44 -8.37
N SER A 119 0.70 10.98 -7.98
CA SER A 119 1.62 10.31 -7.05
C SER A 119 0.96 9.99 -5.71
N ALA A 120 0.20 10.92 -5.14
CA ALA A 120 -0.53 10.70 -3.88
C ALA A 120 -1.60 9.61 -4.03
N VAL A 121 -2.40 9.64 -5.10
CA VAL A 121 -3.44 8.64 -5.36
C VAL A 121 -2.84 7.25 -5.59
N CYS A 122 -1.81 7.14 -6.43
CA CYS A 122 -1.11 5.89 -6.70
C CYS A 122 -0.48 5.31 -5.42
N HIS A 123 0.10 6.15 -4.56
CA HIS A 123 0.66 5.72 -3.28
C HIS A 123 -0.41 5.14 -2.33
N LEU A 124 -1.59 5.77 -2.27
CA LEU A 124 -2.73 5.24 -1.51
C LEU A 124 -3.21 3.91 -2.08
N ILE A 125 -3.39 3.82 -3.40
CA ILE A 125 -3.82 2.58 -4.07
C ILE A 125 -2.81 1.45 -3.83
N LYS A 126 -1.51 1.70 -3.96
CA LYS A 126 -0.50 0.68 -3.72
C LYS A 126 -0.52 0.11 -2.30
N ASN A 127 -0.90 0.92 -1.32
CA ASN A 127 -0.82 0.58 0.08
C ASN A 127 -2.18 0.28 0.73
N HIS A 128 -3.29 0.35 -0.02
CA HIS A 128 -4.65 0.23 0.52
C HIS A 128 -4.88 -1.12 1.22
N MET A 129 -4.21 -2.17 0.75
CA MET A 129 -4.20 -3.47 1.41
C MET A 129 -3.27 -3.46 2.62
N PHE A 130 -3.87 -3.58 3.80
CA PHE A 130 -3.18 -3.95 5.03
C PHE A 130 -4.11 -4.76 5.94
N HIS A 131 -3.52 -5.69 6.68
CA HIS A 131 -4.20 -6.51 7.68
C HIS A 131 -3.38 -6.45 8.96
N TYR A 132 -3.87 -5.66 9.92
CA TYR A 132 -3.26 -5.56 11.23
C TYR A 132 -3.81 -6.64 12.15
N GLU A 133 -2.91 -7.25 12.90
CA GLU A 133 -3.18 -8.16 13.99
C GLU A 133 -2.41 -7.67 15.23
N SER A 134 -2.98 -7.83 16.43
CA SER A 134 -2.38 -7.37 17.69
C SER A 134 -1.01 -8.02 17.98
N ASN A 135 -0.66 -9.11 17.31
CA ASN A 135 0.63 -9.78 17.40
C ASN A 135 1.78 -9.04 16.67
N TRP A 136 1.50 -7.97 15.92
CA TRP A 136 2.53 -7.18 15.25
C TRP A 136 3.54 -6.69 16.29
N THR A 137 4.84 -6.79 15.98
CA THR A 137 5.88 -6.16 16.80
C THR A 137 5.89 -4.65 16.56
N ASP A 138 6.46 -3.87 17.48
CA ASP A 138 6.63 -2.43 17.28
C ASP A 138 7.48 -2.14 16.03
N ALA A 139 8.41 -3.04 15.70
CA ALA A 139 9.15 -3.03 14.44
C ALA A 139 8.25 -3.18 13.19
N ALA A 140 7.24 -4.05 13.24
CA ALA A 140 6.27 -4.19 12.16
C ALA A 140 5.42 -2.92 12.00
N VAL A 141 5.01 -2.28 13.10
CA VAL A 141 4.30 -0.99 13.08
C VAL A 141 5.17 0.09 12.45
N ARG A 142 6.45 0.20 12.83
CA ARG A 142 7.38 1.17 12.23
C ARG A 142 7.62 0.92 10.75
N ARG A 143 7.77 -0.35 10.33
CA ARG A 143 7.86 -0.72 8.91
C ARG A 143 6.60 -0.32 8.13
N PHE A 144 5.42 -0.52 8.72
CA PHE A 144 4.16 -0.07 8.12
C PHE A 144 4.14 1.45 7.95
N LEU A 145 4.52 2.20 8.99
CA LEU A 145 4.58 3.66 8.93
C LEU A 145 5.57 4.18 7.90
N LEU A 146 6.76 3.57 7.80
CA LEU A 146 7.75 3.96 6.80
C LEU A 146 7.24 3.70 5.38
N ARG A 147 6.55 2.57 5.16
CA ARG A 147 5.98 2.20 3.86
C ARG A 147 4.85 3.14 3.44
N VAL A 148 3.96 3.50 4.37
CA VAL A 148 2.79 4.35 4.11
C VAL A 148 3.12 5.83 4.14
N THR A 149 4.17 6.23 4.85
CA THR A 149 4.52 7.61 5.23
C THR A 149 3.51 8.25 6.19
N PRO A 150 3.98 9.07 7.17
CA PRO A 150 3.10 9.73 8.13
C PRO A 150 2.03 10.61 7.47
N GLU A 151 2.37 11.30 6.37
CA GLU A 151 1.49 12.27 5.70
C GLU A 151 0.32 11.62 4.95
N ALA A 152 0.48 10.36 4.52
CA ALA A 152 -0.57 9.65 3.80
C ALA A 152 -1.45 8.79 4.72
N LEU A 153 -1.09 8.65 5.99
CA LEU A 153 -1.70 7.68 6.90
C LEU A 153 -3.20 7.93 7.12
N ASP A 154 -3.60 9.17 7.39
CA ASP A 154 -5.01 9.52 7.59
C ASP A 154 -5.83 9.27 6.32
N ASN A 155 -5.26 9.57 5.15
CA ASN A 155 -5.87 9.29 3.87
C ASN A 155 -5.98 7.78 3.60
N LEU A 156 -5.00 6.99 4.03
CA LEU A 156 -5.03 5.53 3.90
C LEU A 156 -6.11 4.91 4.80
N PHE A 157 -6.25 5.40 6.02
CA PHE A 157 -7.34 4.97 6.89
C PHE A 157 -8.70 5.36 6.32
N ALA A 158 -8.86 6.59 5.83
CA ALA A 158 -10.09 7.02 5.18
C ALA A 158 -10.42 6.16 3.94
N LEU A 159 -9.42 5.80 3.14
CA LEU A 159 -9.58 4.88 2.01
C LEU A 159 -10.03 3.49 2.49
N ARG A 160 -9.45 2.97 3.57
CA ARG A 160 -9.83 1.66 4.11
C ARG A 160 -11.27 1.63 4.64
N LEU A 161 -11.73 2.72 5.26
CA LEU A 161 -13.13 2.88 5.65
C LEU A 161 -14.06 2.91 4.42
N ALA A 162 -13.64 3.61 3.37
CA ALA A 162 -14.37 3.73 2.12
C ALA A 162 -14.48 2.38 1.39
N ASP A 163 -13.41 1.60 1.33
CA ASP A 163 -13.39 0.23 0.80
C ASP A 163 -14.40 -0.67 1.53
N VAL A 164 -14.39 -0.70 2.87
CA VAL A 164 -15.38 -1.47 3.65
C VAL A 164 -16.82 -0.99 3.39
N TYR A 165 -17.04 0.33 3.27
CA TYR A 165 -18.34 0.85 2.83
C TYR A 165 -18.70 0.34 1.44
N GLY A 166 -17.75 0.27 0.51
CA GLY A 166 -17.94 -0.26 -0.84
C GLY A 166 -18.34 -1.74 -0.88
N MET A 167 -18.08 -2.52 0.17
CA MET A 167 -18.47 -3.94 0.24
C MET A 167 -19.97 -4.14 0.56
N THR A 168 -20.59 -3.22 1.31
CA THR A 168 -21.93 -3.42 1.92
C THR A 168 -22.86 -2.20 1.86
N LYS A 169 -22.36 -1.03 1.43
CA LYS A 169 -23.00 0.29 1.51
C LYS A 169 -23.45 0.71 2.91
N THR A 170 -22.89 0.08 3.93
CA THR A 170 -23.15 0.40 5.32
C THR A 170 -21.88 0.99 5.93
N PRO A 171 -21.95 2.14 6.64
CA PRO A 171 -20.78 2.66 7.33
C PRO A 171 -20.18 1.61 8.27
N PRO A 172 -18.86 1.39 8.25
CA PRO A 172 -18.23 0.47 9.18
C PRO A 172 -18.52 0.92 10.62
N LEU A 173 -18.98 -0.01 11.45
CA LEU A 173 -19.18 0.25 12.88
C LEU A 173 -17.82 0.22 13.57
N LEU A 174 -17.21 1.39 13.75
CA LEU A 174 -15.88 1.54 14.35
C LEU A 174 -15.82 1.21 15.86
N THR A 175 -16.92 0.75 16.44
CA THR A 175 -17.04 0.40 17.86
C THR A 175 -17.42 -1.06 18.10
N LYS A 176 -17.53 -1.87 17.04
CA LYS A 176 -18.00 -3.25 17.17
C LYS A 176 -17.22 -4.21 16.27
N GLY A 177 -16.57 -5.18 16.91
CA GLY A 177 -16.00 -6.36 16.26
C GLY A 177 -14.49 -6.27 16.00
N PRO A 178 -13.84 -7.41 15.68
CA PRO A 178 -12.38 -7.52 15.70
C PRO A 178 -11.67 -6.57 14.73
N TRP A 179 -12.26 -6.32 13.56
CA TRP A 179 -11.65 -5.42 12.57
C TRP A 179 -11.56 -3.96 13.07
N ALA A 180 -12.60 -3.48 13.76
CA ALA A 180 -12.64 -2.12 14.28
C ALA A 180 -11.67 -1.97 15.47
N GLU A 181 -11.64 -2.96 16.37
CA GLU A 181 -10.71 -3.03 17.50
C GLU A 181 -9.25 -3.01 17.02
N ASN A 182 -8.91 -3.85 16.05
CA ASN A 182 -7.59 -3.89 15.41
C ASN A 182 -7.21 -2.54 14.77
N LEU A 183 -8.16 -1.87 14.10
CA LEU A 183 -7.90 -0.58 13.47
C LEU A 183 -7.63 0.52 14.51
N LEU A 184 -8.37 0.53 15.62
CA LEU A 184 -8.17 1.47 16.72
C LEU A 184 -6.83 1.21 17.43
N GLU A 185 -6.53 -0.05 17.74
CA GLU A 185 -5.25 -0.44 18.35
C GLU A 185 -4.06 -0.04 17.46
N LEU A 186 -4.14 -0.29 16.15
CA LEU A 186 -3.10 0.15 15.21
C LEU A 186 -2.89 1.67 15.27
N LYS A 187 -3.97 2.46 15.31
CA LYS A 187 -3.87 3.93 15.42
C LYS A 187 -3.19 4.37 16.71
N GLU A 188 -3.51 3.73 17.83
CA GLU A 188 -2.88 4.02 19.13
C GLU A 188 -1.39 3.69 19.11
N ARG A 189 -1.02 2.52 18.59
CA ARG A 189 0.39 2.11 18.47
C ARG A 189 1.17 3.03 17.55
N ILE A 190 0.58 3.46 16.44
CA ILE A 190 1.21 4.44 15.55
C ILE A 190 1.46 5.76 16.28
N SER A 191 0.46 6.27 17.02
CA SER A 191 0.60 7.52 17.78
C SER A 191 1.74 7.42 18.80
N LYS A 192 1.88 6.26 19.45
CA LYS A 192 3.00 5.98 20.36
C LYS A 192 4.35 6.01 19.63
N GLU A 193 4.48 5.35 18.48
CA GLU A 193 5.73 5.37 17.69
C GLU A 193 6.09 6.77 17.17
N GLN A 194 5.09 7.56 16.78
CA GLN A 194 5.27 8.95 16.33
C GLN A 194 5.76 9.88 17.46
N THR A 195 5.20 9.73 18.66
CA THR A 195 5.58 10.56 19.82
C THR A 195 6.96 10.21 20.37
N GLN A 196 7.38 8.96 20.23
CA GLN A 196 8.70 8.49 20.68
C GLN A 196 9.86 8.85 19.73
N GLN A 197 9.60 9.59 18.64
CA GLN A 197 10.58 9.88 17.57
C GLN A 197 11.22 8.62 16.97
N SER A 198 10.55 7.47 17.10
CA SER A 198 11.02 6.17 16.61
C SER A 198 10.88 6.01 15.10
N LEU A 199 10.29 7.01 14.42
CA LEU A 199 10.17 7.05 12.98
C LEU A 199 11.53 7.36 12.36
N LEU A 200 12.20 6.28 11.96
CA LEU A 200 13.50 6.32 11.34
C LEU A 200 13.34 5.90 9.89
N GLY A 201 13.58 6.83 8.97
CA GLY A 201 13.81 6.56 7.56
C GLY A 201 15.30 6.55 7.24
N LEU A 202 15.62 6.35 5.95
CA LEU A 202 17.02 6.36 5.49
C LEU A 202 17.77 7.66 5.83
N LYS A 203 17.05 8.79 5.88
CA LYS A 203 17.63 10.10 6.18
C LYS A 203 17.91 10.31 7.67
N ASP A 204 17.29 9.50 8.52
CA ASP A 204 17.36 9.60 9.98
C ASP A 204 18.40 8.63 10.58
N LEU A 205 19.04 7.82 9.73
CA LEU A 205 20.18 7.02 10.13
C LEU A 205 21.32 7.92 10.60
N ALA A 206 21.99 7.52 11.69
CA ALA A 206 23.17 8.19 12.23
C ALA A 206 24.41 8.12 11.31
N VAL A 207 24.29 7.41 10.19
CA VAL A 207 25.29 7.32 9.12
C VAL A 207 24.68 7.67 7.78
N SER A 208 25.44 8.40 6.98
CA SER A 208 25.16 8.67 5.58
C SER A 208 26.02 7.79 4.66
N GLY A 209 25.70 7.77 3.37
CA GLY A 209 26.58 7.13 2.38
C GLY A 209 28.02 7.68 2.38
N LYS A 210 28.22 8.96 2.75
CA LYS A 210 29.57 9.55 2.88
C LYS A 210 30.34 8.98 4.06
N ASP A 211 29.66 8.70 5.17
CA ASP A 211 30.27 8.06 6.34
C ASP A 211 30.69 6.63 6.00
N LEU A 212 29.84 5.88 5.28
CA LEU A 212 30.15 4.54 4.81
C LEU A 212 31.37 4.51 3.88
N ILE A 213 31.47 5.47 2.96
CA ILE A 213 32.65 5.62 2.08
C ILE A 213 33.91 5.90 2.90
N SER A 214 33.82 6.82 3.87
CA SER A 214 34.94 7.17 4.75
C SER A 214 35.39 5.99 5.61
N ALA A 215 34.47 5.07 5.93
CA ALA A 215 34.73 3.82 6.65
C ALA A 215 35.24 2.67 5.76
N GLY A 216 35.54 2.94 4.48
CA GLY A 216 36.15 1.99 3.55
C GLY A 216 35.16 1.17 2.71
N ILE A 217 33.87 1.50 2.73
CA ILE A 217 32.85 0.82 1.91
C ILE A 217 32.75 1.54 0.55
N PRO A 218 33.12 0.89 -0.58
CA PRO A 218 33.12 1.55 -1.87
C PRO A 218 31.71 1.94 -2.32
N ALA A 219 31.59 3.08 -2.99
CA ALA A 219 30.34 3.50 -3.61
C ALA A 219 29.92 2.49 -4.69
N GLY A 220 28.62 2.15 -4.73
CA GLY A 220 28.10 1.22 -5.73
C GLY A 220 26.70 0.72 -5.42
N LYS A 221 26.23 -0.24 -6.24
CA LYS A 221 24.88 -0.83 -6.12
C LYS A 221 24.62 -1.49 -4.75
N THR A 222 25.66 -1.94 -4.07
CA THR A 222 25.59 -2.54 -2.73
C THR A 222 25.34 -1.51 -1.63
N MET A 223 25.70 -0.24 -1.84
CA MET A 223 25.52 0.84 -0.83
C MET A 223 24.06 0.99 -0.41
N GLY A 224 23.15 1.01 -1.38
CA GLY A 224 21.70 1.11 -1.10
C GLY A 224 21.19 -0.10 -0.33
N LYS A 225 21.71 -1.30 -0.60
CA LYS A 225 21.36 -2.51 0.15
C LYS A 225 21.85 -2.43 1.60
N ILE A 226 23.10 -2.01 1.81
CA ILE A 226 23.66 -1.83 3.15
C ILE A 226 22.82 -0.82 3.94
N LEU A 227 22.54 0.36 3.37
CA LEU A 227 21.70 1.36 4.02
C LEU A 227 20.30 0.83 4.35
N GLN A 228 19.73 -0.02 3.49
CA GLN A 228 18.45 -0.66 3.75
C GLN A 228 18.52 -1.69 4.89
N GLU A 229 19.59 -2.47 5.00
CA GLU A 229 19.79 -3.39 6.12
C GLU A 229 20.05 -2.66 7.44
N LEU A 230 20.78 -1.55 7.41
CA LEU A 230 20.95 -0.69 8.59
C LEU A 230 19.61 -0.11 9.03
N LEU A 231 18.80 0.35 8.08
CA LEU A 231 17.45 0.80 8.35
C LEU A 231 16.59 -0.31 8.95
N ASN A 232 16.63 -1.54 8.42
CA ASN A 232 15.90 -2.67 9.00
C ASN A 232 16.34 -2.95 10.45
N THR A 233 17.65 -2.92 10.72
CA THR A 233 18.22 -3.08 12.05
C THR A 233 17.68 -2.05 13.03
N VAL A 234 17.70 -0.78 12.61
CA VAL A 234 17.19 0.34 13.40
C VAL A 234 15.67 0.26 13.57
N LEU A 235 14.95 -0.22 12.55
CA LEU A 235 13.52 -0.53 12.61
C LEU A 235 13.19 -1.73 13.49
N ASP A 236 14.15 -2.56 13.88
CA ASP A 236 13.96 -3.61 14.89
C ASP A 236 14.26 -3.07 16.30
N ASP A 237 15.35 -2.32 16.47
CA ASP A 237 15.69 -1.63 17.71
C ASP A 237 16.23 -0.20 17.45
N PRO A 238 15.44 0.86 17.77
CA PRO A 238 15.86 2.25 17.56
C PRO A 238 17.17 2.61 18.26
N LYS A 239 17.52 1.93 19.36
CA LYS A 239 18.74 2.21 20.14
C LYS A 239 20.01 1.89 19.36
N GLN A 240 19.91 1.08 18.30
CA GLN A 240 21.04 0.77 17.43
C GLN A 240 21.40 1.93 16.48
N ASN A 241 20.60 3.00 16.43
CA ASN A 241 20.87 4.15 15.56
C ASN A 241 21.98 5.07 16.11
N THR A 242 23.17 4.52 16.34
CA THR A 242 24.38 5.26 16.69
C THR A 242 25.41 5.11 15.57
N LYS A 243 26.24 6.14 15.38
CA LYS A 243 27.21 6.15 14.29
C LYS A 243 28.17 4.97 14.39
N GLU A 244 28.66 4.69 15.59
CA GLU A 244 29.61 3.61 15.88
C GLU A 244 29.00 2.24 15.57
N GLN A 245 27.78 1.98 16.04
CA GLN A 245 27.10 0.70 15.84
C GLN A 245 26.76 0.47 14.38
N LEU A 246 26.22 1.48 13.69
CA LEU A 246 25.84 1.34 12.28
C LEU A 246 27.06 1.17 11.38
N LEU A 247 28.18 1.84 11.66
CA LEU A 247 29.44 1.62 10.92
C LEU A 247 29.97 0.19 11.13
N PHE A 248 29.94 -0.32 12.36
CA PHE A 248 30.36 -1.69 12.66
C PHE A 248 29.52 -2.73 11.89
N ILE A 249 28.19 -2.59 11.93
CA ILE A 249 27.26 -3.47 11.20
C ILE A 249 27.51 -3.35 9.68
N ALA A 250 27.64 -2.13 9.16
CA ALA A 250 27.85 -1.89 7.74
C ALA A 250 29.14 -2.55 7.21
N GLN A 251 30.23 -2.50 7.98
CA GLN A 251 31.48 -3.15 7.61
C GLN A 251 31.35 -4.68 7.59
N ASN A 252 30.64 -5.27 8.56
CA ASN A 252 30.40 -6.72 8.59
C ASN A 252 29.56 -7.16 7.38
N ILE A 253 28.50 -6.42 7.06
CA ILE A 253 27.67 -6.67 5.87
C ILE A 253 28.51 -6.53 4.59
N ALA A 254 29.32 -5.47 4.49
CA ALA A 254 30.17 -5.23 3.31
C ALA A 254 31.16 -6.38 3.08
N ARG A 255 31.77 -6.94 4.14
CA ARG A 255 32.65 -8.11 4.04
C ARG A 255 31.93 -9.32 3.46
N GLN A 256 30.72 -9.63 3.95
CA GLN A 256 29.91 -10.74 3.44
C GLN A 256 29.59 -10.59 1.94
N TYR A 257 29.30 -9.37 1.47
CA TYR A 257 29.09 -9.10 0.04
C TYR A 257 30.36 -9.24 -0.81
N ILE A 258 31.52 -8.92 -0.24
CA ILE A 258 32.81 -9.09 -0.93
C ILE A 258 33.15 -10.59 -1.01
N ASP A 259 33.00 -11.33 0.08
CA ASP A 259 33.33 -12.76 0.14
C ASP A 259 32.42 -13.60 -0.78
N CYS A 260 31.12 -13.32 -0.84
CA CYS A 260 30.19 -13.98 -1.77
C CYS A 260 30.48 -13.71 -3.25
N ASN A 261 31.04 -12.55 -3.60
CA ASN A 261 31.41 -12.25 -4.98
C ASN A 261 32.73 -12.94 -5.37
N VAL A 262 33.64 -13.16 -4.42
CA VAL A 262 34.91 -13.88 -4.66
C VAL A 262 34.67 -15.39 -4.86
N SER A 263 33.74 -16.01 -4.14
CA SER A 263 33.39 -17.42 -4.31
C SER A 263 32.71 -17.72 -5.65
N HIS A 264 31.79 -16.86 -6.12
CA HIS A 264 31.18 -17.02 -7.44
C HIS A 264 32.13 -16.79 -8.63
N THR A 265 33.29 -16.16 -8.42
CA THR A 265 34.28 -15.96 -9.48
C THR A 265 35.24 -17.16 -9.61
N LYS A 266 35.40 -17.95 -8.53
CA LYS A 266 36.24 -19.17 -8.52
C LYS A 266 35.56 -20.42 -9.10
N GLU A 267 34.23 -20.45 -9.20
CA GLU A 267 33.49 -21.54 -9.85
C GLU A 267 33.32 -21.35 -11.38
N LYS A 268 33.84 -20.25 -11.93
CA LYS A 268 33.75 -19.91 -13.37
C LYS A 268 35.10 -19.89 -14.09
N LEU A 269 36.15 -20.40 -13.46
CA LEU A 269 37.48 -20.64 -14.04
C LEU A 269 37.79 -22.13 -13.97
#